data_AF-A0A9P6WTD6-F1
#
_entry.id   AF-A0A9P6WTD6-F1
#
_cell.length_a   1.000
_cell.length_b   1.000
_cell.length_c   1.000
_cell.angle_alpha   90.00
_cell.angle_beta   90.00
_cell.angle_gamma   90.00
#
_symmetry.space_group_name_H-M   'P 1'
#
loop_
_entity.id
_entity.type
_entity.pdbx_description
1 polymer ?
#
loop_
_entity_poly.entity_id
_entity_poly.type
_entity_poly.pdbx_seq_one_letter_code
_entity_poly.pdbx_strand_id
1 'polypeptide(L)'
;MGITLLVNPKFPYHVTHFPSASPYVLSCQVSSFLIHCVYLPPSLNDTEAIEILKSLPTQTHPSQTNTFVCGDFNARHHSLLGDNRTTTRGTLLLEWIMESGLICWNHRLSFGIPTYSSQARRENTGFAYTSIIDFVVNIVIFYMISVVLK
;
A
#
# COMPACT_ATOMS: atom_id res chain seq x y z
N MET A 1 14.76 -11.30 3.07
CA MET A 1 13.51 -10.70 3.59
C MET A 1 12.35 -11.29 2.82
N GLY A 2 11.17 -11.43 3.44
CA GLY A 2 10.01 -12.05 2.80
C GLY A 2 8.72 -11.39 3.26
N ILE A 3 7.70 -11.51 2.43
CA ILE A 3 6.34 -11.03 2.69
C ILE A 3 5.51 -12.25 3.09
N THR A 4 4.65 -12.10 4.09
CA THR A 4 3.75 -13.18 4.53
C THR A 4 2.39 -12.58 4.83
N LEU A 5 1.34 -13.27 4.35
CA LEU A 5 -0.03 -12.97 4.71
C LEU A 5 -0.54 -14.10 5.60
N LEU A 6 -0.97 -13.75 6.82
CA LEU A 6 -1.59 -14.69 7.74
C LEU A 6 -3.10 -14.53 7.67
N VAL A 7 -3.79 -15.65 7.43
CA VAL A 7 -5.25 -15.69 7.32
C VAL A 7 -5.79 -16.50 8.50
N ASN A 8 -6.81 -15.96 9.17
CA ASN A 8 -7.46 -16.67 10.26
C ASN A 8 -8.06 -17.99 9.74
N PRO A 9 -7.78 -19.16 10.34
CA PRO A 9 -8.30 -20.44 9.87
C PRO A 9 -9.83 -20.55 9.95
N LYS A 10 -10.50 -19.71 10.75
CA LYS A 10 -11.96 -19.62 10.83
C LYS A 10 -12.56 -18.70 9.77
N PHE A 11 -11.74 -18.09 8.93
CA PHE A 11 -12.19 -17.15 7.93
C PHE A 11 -12.91 -17.90 6.80
N PRO A 12 -14.17 -17.54 6.48
CA PRO A 12 -15.05 -18.40 5.69
C PRO A 12 -14.79 -18.35 4.17
N TYR A 13 -13.88 -17.49 3.71
CA TYR A 13 -13.63 -17.28 2.28
C TYR A 13 -12.34 -17.97 1.84
N HIS A 14 -12.39 -18.57 0.64
CA HIS A 14 -11.22 -19.12 0.00
C HIS A 14 -10.18 -18.03 -0.29
N VAL A 15 -8.91 -18.37 -0.09
CA VAL A 15 -7.78 -17.49 -0.39
C VAL A 15 -7.04 -18.02 -1.61
N THR A 16 -7.06 -17.25 -2.69
CA THR A 16 -6.37 -17.61 -3.94
C THR A 16 -5.09 -16.79 -4.04
N HIS A 17 -3.94 -17.43 -3.99
CA HIS A 17 -2.65 -16.76 -4.19
C HIS A 17 -2.36 -16.58 -5.68
N PHE A 18 -1.82 -15.42 -6.07
CA PHE A 18 -1.39 -15.15 -7.45
C PHE A 18 0.15 -15.11 -7.54
N PRO A 19 0.74 -15.65 -8.61
CA PRO A 19 2.16 -15.47 -8.89
C PRO A 19 2.52 -13.98 -8.94
N SER A 20 3.65 -13.61 -8.35
CA SER A 20 4.17 -12.25 -8.42
C SER A 20 5.36 -12.17 -9.37
N ALA A 21 5.39 -11.13 -10.21
CA ALA A 21 6.55 -10.79 -11.02
C ALA A 21 7.65 -10.07 -10.21
N SER A 22 7.31 -9.60 -9.01
CA SER A 22 8.22 -8.83 -8.14
C SER A 22 8.40 -9.54 -6.79
N PRO A 23 9.64 -9.68 -6.28
CA PRO A 23 9.87 -10.23 -4.95
C PRO A 23 9.37 -9.31 -3.82
N TYR A 24 8.98 -8.08 -4.16
CA TYR A 24 8.48 -7.06 -3.25
C TYR A 24 6.97 -7.06 -3.10
N VAL A 25 6.27 -8.02 -3.73
CA VAL A 25 4.81 -8.10 -3.75
C VAL A 25 4.35 -9.54 -3.52
N LEU A 26 3.37 -9.69 -2.63
CA LEU A 26 2.56 -10.89 -2.49
C LEU A 26 1.11 -10.52 -2.80
N SER A 27 0.48 -11.23 -3.73
CA SER A 27 -0.88 -10.93 -4.18
C SER A 27 -1.81 -12.10 -3.88
N CYS A 28 -2.99 -11.81 -3.35
CA CYS A 28 -4.03 -12.81 -3.18
C CYS A 28 -5.42 -12.23 -3.39
N GLN A 29 -6.37 -13.09 -3.73
CA GLN A 29 -7.78 -12.77 -3.68
C GLN A 29 -8.42 -13.44 -2.49
N VAL A 30 -9.31 -12.69 -1.85
CA VAL A 30 -10.16 -13.10 -0.76
C VAL A 30 -11.57 -12.60 -1.04
N SER A 31 -12.54 -13.49 -1.28
CA SER A 31 -13.90 -13.08 -1.67
C SER A 31 -13.86 -12.14 -2.90
N SER A 32 -14.41 -10.93 -2.80
CA SER A 32 -14.34 -9.87 -3.83
C SER A 32 -13.16 -8.89 -3.66
N PHE A 33 -12.24 -9.17 -2.73
CA PHE A 33 -11.08 -8.33 -2.46
C PHE A 33 -9.84 -8.90 -3.15
N LEU A 34 -9.18 -8.09 -3.95
CA LEU A 34 -7.78 -8.32 -4.35
C LEU A 34 -6.87 -7.59 -3.36
N ILE A 35 -5.87 -8.26 -2.83
CA ILE A 35 -4.96 -7.71 -1.82
C ILE A 35 -3.53 -7.89 -2.31
N HIS A 36 -2.82 -6.78 -2.43
CA HIS A 36 -1.39 -6.71 -2.68
C HIS A 36 -0.67 -6.32 -1.40
N CYS A 37 0.03 -7.26 -0.80
CA CYS A 37 0.98 -7.00 0.29
C CYS A 37 2.31 -6.57 -0.32
N VAL A 38 2.82 -5.41 0.08
CA VAL A 38 3.99 -4.77 -0.49
C VAL A 38 5.07 -4.58 0.58
N TYR A 39 6.32 -4.87 0.22
CA TYR A 39 7.49 -4.47 1.00
C TYR A 39 8.53 -3.87 0.07
N LEU A 40 8.66 -2.54 0.07
CA LEU A 40 9.65 -1.81 -0.73
C LEU A 40 10.84 -1.47 0.17
N PRO A 41 12.00 -2.15 0.03
CA PRO A 41 13.15 -1.89 0.88
C PRO A 41 13.60 -0.42 0.82
N PRO A 42 14.17 0.12 1.90
CA PRO A 42 14.70 1.48 1.88
C PRO A 42 15.87 1.64 0.89
N SER A 43 16.56 0.55 0.54
CA SER A 43 17.65 0.53 -0.44
C SER A 43 17.18 0.40 -1.90
N LEU A 44 15.90 0.09 -2.14
CA LEU A 44 15.35 0.00 -3.49
C LEU A 44 15.41 1.37 -4.16
N ASN A 45 15.57 1.44 -5.49
CA ASN A 45 15.51 2.72 -6.18
C ASN A 45 14.08 3.30 -6.14
N ASP A 46 13.94 4.61 -5.99
CA ASP A 46 12.63 5.26 -5.93
C ASP A 46 11.80 5.09 -7.23
N THR A 47 12.43 5.11 -8.40
CA THR A 47 11.76 4.86 -9.68
C THR A 47 11.28 3.42 -9.77
N GLU A 48 12.16 2.45 -9.46
CA GLU A 48 11.83 1.02 -9.47
C GLU A 48 10.69 0.71 -8.49
N ALA A 49 10.73 1.29 -7.29
CA ALA A 49 9.68 1.16 -6.28
C ALA A 49 8.30 1.59 -6.82
N ILE A 50 8.24 2.68 -7.58
CA ILE A 50 6.99 3.20 -8.14
C ILE A 50 6.55 2.41 -9.37
N GLU A 51 7.49 1.93 -10.21
CA GLU A 51 7.18 1.03 -11.33
C GLU A 51 6.53 -0.27 -10.85
N ILE A 52 7.02 -0.83 -9.73
CA ILE A 52 6.39 -1.99 -9.09
C ILE A 52 4.93 -1.68 -8.73
N LEU A 53 4.67 -0.54 -8.09
CA LEU A 53 3.30 -0.14 -7.71
C LEU A 53 2.41 0.11 -8.94
N LYS A 54 2.94 0.76 -9.98
CA LYS A 54 2.23 1.03 -11.24
C LYS A 54 1.90 -0.25 -12.01
N SER A 55 2.69 -1.32 -11.84
CA SER A 55 2.43 -2.62 -12.47
C SER A 55 1.38 -3.48 -11.76
N LEU A 56 0.92 -3.09 -10.56
CA LEU A 56 -0.06 -3.88 -9.81
C LEU A 56 -1.42 -3.89 -10.55
N PRO A 57 -1.99 -5.06 -10.83
CA PRO A 57 -3.29 -5.14 -11.47
C PRO A 57 -4.35 -4.61 -10.49
N THR A 58 -5.21 -3.71 -10.96
CA THR A 58 -6.37 -3.28 -10.17
C THR A 58 -7.46 -4.34 -10.18
N GLN A 59 -7.47 -5.26 -11.16
CA GLN A 59 -8.36 -6.41 -11.25
C GLN A 59 -7.68 -7.54 -12.02
N THR A 60 -7.80 -8.78 -11.54
CA THR A 60 -7.41 -10.01 -12.26
C THR A 60 -8.59 -10.93 -12.55
N HIS A 61 -9.73 -10.72 -11.87
CA HIS A 61 -10.96 -11.48 -12.07
C HIS A 61 -12.20 -10.60 -11.89
N PRO A 62 -13.29 -10.76 -12.67
CA PRO A 62 -14.49 -9.91 -12.58
C PRO A 62 -15.20 -9.90 -11.22
N SER A 63 -14.99 -10.92 -10.38
CA SER A 63 -15.55 -10.95 -9.03
C SER A 63 -14.85 -10.01 -8.05
N GLN A 64 -13.69 -9.45 -8.42
CA GLN A 64 -12.96 -8.50 -7.59
C GLN A 64 -13.52 -7.09 -7.82
N THR A 65 -14.06 -6.49 -6.77
CA THR A 65 -14.66 -5.14 -6.82
C THR A 65 -13.85 -4.13 -6.05
N ASN A 66 -12.95 -4.61 -5.19
CA ASN A 66 -12.12 -3.79 -4.31
C ASN A 66 -10.69 -4.32 -4.33
N THR A 67 -9.73 -3.42 -4.54
CA THR A 67 -8.32 -3.77 -4.51
C THR A 67 -7.61 -2.96 -3.45
N PHE A 68 -6.92 -3.65 -2.55
CA PHE A 68 -6.11 -3.06 -1.51
C PHE A 68 -4.64 -3.26 -1.82
N VAL A 69 -3.85 -2.21 -1.64
CA VAL A 69 -2.38 -2.29 -1.62
C VAL A 69 -1.94 -1.84 -0.23
N CYS A 70 -1.23 -2.70 0.48
CA CYS A 70 -0.80 -2.42 1.84
C CYS A 70 0.55 -3.01 2.20
N GLY A 71 1.22 -2.41 3.17
CA GLY A 71 2.51 -2.87 3.69
C GLY A 71 3.47 -1.73 3.91
N ASP A 72 4.76 -2.00 3.89
CA ASP A 72 5.84 -1.03 4.16
C ASP A 72 6.40 -0.51 2.83
N PHE A 73 6.21 0.79 2.61
CA PHE A 73 6.62 1.47 1.38
C PHE A 73 7.98 2.15 1.53
N ASN A 74 8.50 2.26 2.76
CA ASN A 74 9.67 3.09 3.10
C ASN A 74 9.62 4.50 2.49
N ALA A 75 8.41 5.05 2.38
CA ALA A 75 8.12 6.34 1.79
C ALA A 75 7.51 7.25 2.88
N ARG A 76 7.88 8.52 2.92
CA ARG A 76 7.42 9.45 3.96
C ARG A 76 6.89 10.70 3.31
N HIS A 77 5.75 11.20 3.78
CA HIS A 77 5.19 12.42 3.23
C HIS A 77 4.43 13.21 4.30
N HIS A 78 4.84 14.46 4.53
CA HIS A 78 4.25 15.31 5.57
C HIS A 78 2.76 15.58 5.34
N SER A 79 2.39 16.18 4.21
CA SER A 79 0.98 16.59 3.99
C SER A 79 0.01 15.43 3.79
N LEU A 80 0.48 14.27 3.30
CA LEU A 80 -0.35 13.10 3.08
C LEU A 80 -0.58 12.33 4.39
N LEU A 81 0.47 12.15 5.21
CA LEU A 81 0.44 11.25 6.36
C LEU A 81 0.56 11.93 7.72
N GLY A 82 0.98 13.20 7.77
CA GLY A 82 1.37 13.86 9.01
C GLY A 82 2.77 13.46 9.50
N ASP A 83 3.61 12.87 8.63
CA ASP A 83 5.01 12.54 8.97
C ASP A 83 5.83 13.83 9.17
N ASN A 84 6.91 13.81 9.96
CA ASN A 84 7.80 14.97 10.12
C ASN A 84 8.64 15.31 8.87
N ARG A 85 8.64 14.47 7.83
CA ARG A 85 9.44 14.62 6.63
C ARG A 85 8.70 14.17 5.38
N THR A 86 9.06 14.78 4.24
CA THR A 86 8.77 14.25 2.91
C THR A 86 10.06 13.71 2.25
N THR A 87 10.00 12.51 1.69
CA THR A 87 11.07 11.91 0.87
C THR A 87 10.68 11.94 -0.61
N THR A 88 11.66 11.81 -1.51
CA THR A 88 11.42 11.71 -2.97
C THR A 88 10.44 10.58 -3.29
N ARG A 89 10.66 9.37 -2.76
CA ARG A 89 9.69 8.27 -2.83
C ARG A 89 8.29 8.66 -2.33
N GLY A 90 8.20 9.43 -1.24
CA GLY A 90 6.92 9.90 -0.71
C GLY A 90 6.17 10.80 -1.69
N THR A 91 6.87 11.70 -2.37
CA THR A 91 6.29 12.55 -3.42
C THR A 91 5.77 11.71 -4.58
N LEU A 92 6.58 10.78 -5.09
CA LEU A 92 6.17 9.90 -6.20
C LEU A 92 5.01 8.98 -5.81
N LEU A 93 4.96 8.53 -4.55
CA LEU A 93 3.85 7.74 -4.03
C LEU A 93 2.55 8.56 -4.00
N LEU A 94 2.62 9.83 -3.59
CA LEU A 94 1.46 10.74 -3.63
C LEU A 94 0.97 10.92 -5.07
N GLU A 95 1.88 11.14 -6.02
CA GLU A 95 1.54 11.25 -7.45
C GLU A 95 0.82 10.00 -7.94
N TRP A 96 1.36 8.80 -7.67
CA TRP A 96 0.71 7.53 -8.03
C TRP A 96 -0.68 7.37 -7.41
N ILE A 97 -0.85 7.71 -6.13
CA ILE A 97 -2.14 7.69 -5.43
C ILE A 97 -3.15 8.61 -6.14
N MET A 98 -2.73 9.83 -6.49
CA MET A 98 -3.59 10.82 -7.16
C MET A 98 -3.93 10.40 -8.60
N GLU A 99 -2.94 9.98 -9.39
CA GLU A 99 -3.10 9.52 -10.77
C GLU A 99 -4.04 8.32 -10.87
N SER A 100 -3.95 7.40 -9.90
CA SER A 100 -4.72 6.16 -9.88
C SER A 100 -6.07 6.30 -9.16
N GLY A 101 -6.38 7.48 -8.62
CA GLY A 101 -7.62 7.73 -7.88
C GLY A 101 -7.75 6.89 -6.59
N LEU A 102 -6.63 6.53 -5.97
CA LEU A 102 -6.62 5.68 -4.78
C LEU A 102 -7.07 6.45 -3.53
N ILE A 103 -7.80 5.77 -2.67
CA ILE A 103 -8.09 6.24 -1.33
C ILE A 103 -6.92 5.86 -0.42
N CYS A 104 -6.24 6.84 0.16
CA CYS A 104 -5.27 6.62 1.23
C CYS A 104 -5.98 6.58 2.59
N TRP A 105 -6.05 5.40 3.20
CA TRP A 105 -6.75 5.23 4.48
C TRP A 105 -5.99 5.84 5.65
N ASN A 106 -4.64 5.82 5.61
CA ASN A 106 -3.82 6.46 6.64
C ASN A 106 -4.13 7.96 6.76
N HIS A 107 -4.30 8.64 5.62
CA HIS A 107 -4.68 10.05 5.61
C HIS A 107 -6.02 10.32 6.30
N ARG A 108 -6.99 9.40 6.16
CA ARG A 108 -8.34 9.58 6.69
C ARG A 108 -8.51 9.14 8.14
N LEU A 109 -7.83 8.06 8.54
CA LEU A 109 -8.12 7.35 9.78
C LEU A 109 -6.97 7.40 10.79
N SER A 110 -5.75 7.73 10.37
CA SER A 110 -4.55 7.66 11.21
C SER A 110 -3.52 8.73 10.87
N PHE A 111 -3.96 9.92 10.48
CA PHE A 111 -3.07 11.03 10.16
C PHE A 111 -2.22 11.42 11.36
N GLY A 112 -0.91 11.54 11.18
CA GLY A 112 0.07 11.88 12.20
C GLY A 112 0.42 10.73 13.15
N ILE A 113 -0.11 9.52 12.95
CA ILE A 113 0.15 8.36 13.81
C ILE A 113 1.34 7.55 13.27
N PRO A 114 2.49 7.50 13.97
CA PRO A 114 3.65 6.72 13.55
C PRO A 114 3.38 5.23 13.39
N THR A 115 3.97 4.63 12.36
CA THR A 115 3.96 3.17 12.14
C THR A 115 5.33 2.54 12.37
N TYR A 116 6.39 3.36 12.41
CA TYR A 116 7.76 2.95 12.70
C TYR A 116 8.34 3.78 13.85
N SER A 117 9.09 3.11 14.74
CA SER A 117 9.90 3.74 15.77
C SER A 117 11.27 3.05 15.86
N SER A 118 12.35 3.85 15.95
CA SER A 118 13.72 3.33 16.05
C SER A 118 14.29 3.55 17.44
N GLN A 119 14.47 2.45 18.18
CA GLN A 119 15.11 2.50 19.50
C GLN A 119 16.62 2.80 19.41
N ALA A 120 17.33 2.20 18.45
CA ALA A 120 18.76 2.46 18.25
C ALA A 120 19.05 3.94 17.94
N ARG A 121 18.21 4.60 17.14
CA ARG A 121 18.36 6.04 16.89
C ARG A 121 18.05 6.87 18.13
N ARG A 122 17.08 6.46 18.93
CA ARG A 122 16.74 7.12 20.20
C ARG A 122 17.91 7.06 21.19
N GLU A 123 18.58 5.93 21.29
CA GLU A 123 19.77 5.77 22.15
C GLU A 123 20.92 6.70 21.72
N ASN A 124 21.09 6.91 20.40
CA ASN A 124 22.14 7.76 19.86
C ASN A 124 21.84 9.26 19.92
N THR A 125 20.57 9.69 19.79
CA THR A 125 20.20 11.11 19.70
C THR A 125 19.50 11.65 20.94
N GLY A 126 19.03 10.77 21.85
CA GLY A 126 18.19 11.13 22.99
C GLY A 126 16.71 11.40 22.64
N PHE A 127 16.36 11.50 21.36
CA PHE A 127 15.00 11.80 20.88
C PHE A 127 14.35 10.58 20.23
N ALA A 128 13.05 10.38 20.46
CA ALA A 128 12.30 9.33 19.78
C ALA A 128 12.30 9.58 18.27
N TYR A 129 12.88 8.65 17.50
CA TYR A 129 12.79 8.68 16.04
C TYR A 129 11.56 7.89 15.62
N THR A 130 10.60 8.57 14.99
CA THR A 130 9.37 7.98 14.49
C THR A 130 9.14 8.38 13.04
N SER A 131 8.50 7.49 12.27
CA SER A 131 8.05 7.76 10.91
C SER A 131 6.77 7.00 10.58
N ILE A 132 6.10 7.44 9.52
CA ILE A 132 4.91 6.82 8.94
C ILE A 132 5.34 6.33 7.56
N ILE A 133 5.51 5.01 7.45
CA ILE A 133 6.03 4.35 6.25
C ILE A 133 5.15 3.18 5.78
N ASP A 134 4.20 2.76 6.61
CA ASP A 134 3.26 1.70 6.29
C ASP A 134 1.96 2.33 5.78
N PHE A 135 1.51 1.89 4.61
CA PHE A 135 0.32 2.44 3.96
C PHE A 135 -0.74 1.36 3.76
N VAL A 136 -2.00 1.80 3.76
CA VAL A 136 -3.13 1.07 3.22
C VAL A 136 -3.84 1.98 2.23
N VAL A 137 -3.78 1.61 0.96
CA VAL A 137 -4.48 2.31 -0.13
C VAL A 137 -5.47 1.38 -0.81
N ASN A 138 -6.56 1.94 -1.33
CA ASN A 138 -7.62 1.17 -1.96
C ASN A 138 -8.13 1.84 -3.24
N ILE A 139 -8.47 1.00 -4.21
CA ILE A 139 -9.32 1.36 -5.36
C ILE A 139 -10.62 0.56 -5.32
N VAL A 140 -11.72 1.26 -5.60
CA VAL A 140 -13.04 0.66 -5.79
C VAL A 140 -13.31 0.66 -7.29
N ILE A 141 -13.56 -0.52 -7.86
CA ILE A 141 -13.90 -0.64 -9.27
C ILE A 141 -15.41 -0.42 -9.40
N PHE A 142 -15.79 0.74 -9.90
CA PHE A 142 -17.17 0.98 -10.33
C PHE A 142 -17.31 0.51 -11.78
N TYR A 143 -18.15 -0.50 -12.01
CA TYR A 143 -18.71 -0.69 -13.35
C TYR A 143 -19.64 0.49 -13.61
N MET A 144 -19.20 1.46 -14.42
CA MET A 144 -20.14 2.36 -15.08
C MET A 144 -21.04 1.49 -15.96
N ILE A 145 -22.23 1.17 -15.47
CA ILE A 145 -23.35 0.91 -16.36
C ILE A 145 -23.61 2.27 -17.02
N SER A 146 -22.99 2.50 -18.18
CA SER A 146 -23.42 3.56 -19.08
C SER A 146 -24.84 3.22 -19.49
N VAL A 147 -25.82 3.73 -18.76
CA VAL A 147 -27.19 3.82 -19.26
C VAL A 147 -27.12 4.83 -20.40
N VAL A 148 -26.92 4.32 -21.61
CA VAL A 148 -27.16 5.10 -22.83
C VAL A 148 -28.68 5.32 -22.87
N LEU A 149 -29.12 6.44 -22.30
CA LEU A 149 -30.45 6.98 -22.60
C LEU A 149 -30.41 7.42 -24.06
N LYS A 150 -31.10 6.67 -24.92
CA LYS A 150 -31.51 7.15 -26.25
C LYS A 150 -32.67 8.11 -26.11
#